data_AF-A0A7Z0EPB8-F1
#
_entry.id   AF-A0A7Z0EPB8-F1
#
_cell.length_a   1.000
_cell.length_b   1.000
_cell.length_c   1.000
_cell.angle_alpha   90.00
_cell.angle_beta   90.00
_cell.angle_gamma   90.00
#
_symmetry.space_group_name_H-M   'P 1'
#
loop_
_entity.id
_entity.type
_entity.pdbx_description
1 polymer ?
#
loop_
_entity_poly.entity_id
_entity_poly.type
_entity_poly.pdbx_seq_one_letter_code
_entity_poly.pdbx_strand_id
1 'polypeptide(L)'
;MLILGFPAGVFGTNTYVLAEGPGAGCVIIDPGQRSLEGLSDLVSRHRLEPEAVLLTHGHMDHTWDAVPVGARYDVPVYVHTADRFMVGAPARGLPDDFPAHLLEGHPNADPSGLRAVDGDRTTVRAAGLDIEALHTGGHTPGSIVLHVQGGESALFTGDALLAGALGRTDGPGGDERRLRSALNRHCALLPDATTIHPGHGDPTTLRAERRLHPFLRPEAAPTSAG
;
A
#
# COMPACT_ATOMS: atom_id res chain seq x y z
N MET A 1 2.12 8.00 -16.95
CA MET A 1 1.81 7.76 -15.54
C MET A 1 2.63 8.72 -14.70
N LEU A 2 1.95 9.45 -13.81
CA LEU A 2 2.52 10.36 -12.84
C LEU A 2 2.42 9.68 -11.46
N ILE A 3 3.57 9.41 -10.84
CA ILE A 3 3.65 8.90 -9.47
C ILE A 3 4.37 9.96 -8.65
N LEU A 4 3.69 10.49 -7.66
CA LEU A 4 4.22 11.43 -6.69
C LEU A 4 4.15 10.79 -5.31
N GLY A 5 5.05 11.15 -4.41
CA GLY A 5 4.98 10.68 -3.05
C GLY A 5 5.85 11.50 -2.11
N PHE A 6 5.54 11.40 -0.83
CA PHE A 6 6.28 12.04 0.25
C PHE A 6 6.12 11.25 1.55
N PRO A 7 7.13 11.25 2.43
CA PRO A 7 6.99 10.66 3.75
C PRO A 7 6.10 11.55 4.63
N ALA A 8 5.08 10.97 5.24
CA ALA A 8 4.09 11.64 6.07
C ALA A 8 4.40 11.47 7.56
N GLY A 9 4.33 12.59 8.29
CA GLY A 9 4.33 12.61 9.74
C GLY A 9 5.61 12.07 10.39
N VAL A 10 5.49 11.67 11.66
CA VAL A 10 6.64 11.20 12.45
C VAL A 10 7.04 9.76 12.15
N PHE A 11 6.13 8.98 11.55
CA PHE A 11 6.38 7.59 11.16
C PHE A 11 7.05 7.47 9.79
N GLY A 12 7.03 8.55 8.99
CA GLY A 12 7.67 8.57 7.68
C GLY A 12 7.02 7.61 6.69
N THR A 13 5.71 7.41 6.80
CA THR A 13 4.93 6.57 5.89
C THR A 13 4.82 7.27 4.54
N ASN A 14 5.19 6.59 3.47
CA ASN A 14 5.13 7.13 2.12
C ASN A 14 3.67 7.20 1.67
N THR A 15 3.13 8.41 1.61
CA THR A 15 1.86 8.69 0.96
C THR A 15 2.10 8.94 -0.52
N TYR A 16 1.36 8.24 -1.38
CA TYR A 16 1.48 8.36 -2.82
C TYR A 16 0.25 8.99 -3.48
N VAL A 17 0.47 9.64 -4.62
CA VAL A 17 -0.56 10.09 -5.55
C VAL A 17 -0.24 9.52 -6.93
N LEU A 18 -1.19 8.78 -7.48
CA LEU A 18 -1.09 8.07 -8.75
C LEU A 18 -2.10 8.64 -9.75
N ALA A 19 -1.63 9.04 -10.93
CA ALA A 19 -2.48 9.55 -12.01
C ALA A 19 -1.92 9.16 -13.39
N GLU A 20 -2.73 9.27 -14.45
CA GLU A 20 -2.21 9.12 -15.82
C GLU A 20 -1.20 10.23 -16.17
N GLY A 21 -1.47 11.46 -15.70
CA GLY A 21 -0.65 12.65 -15.87
C GLY A 21 -1.23 13.88 -15.13
N PRO A 22 -0.60 15.07 -15.22
CA PRO A 22 -1.15 16.31 -14.66
C PRO A 22 -2.51 16.67 -15.30
N GLY A 23 -3.43 17.23 -14.53
CA GLY A 23 -4.78 17.57 -15.02
C GLY A 23 -5.79 16.43 -15.02
N ALA A 24 -5.39 15.21 -14.63
CA ALA A 24 -6.24 14.03 -14.64
C ALA A 24 -6.81 13.69 -13.25
N GLY A 25 -7.74 12.75 -13.21
CA GLY A 25 -8.13 12.08 -11.97
C GLY A 25 -6.91 11.42 -11.30
N CYS A 26 -6.95 11.25 -9.98
CA CYS A 26 -5.89 10.54 -9.25
C CYS A 26 -6.41 9.62 -8.14
N VAL A 27 -5.57 8.65 -7.79
CA VAL A 27 -5.74 7.77 -6.64
C VAL A 27 -4.69 8.14 -5.60
N ILE A 28 -5.13 8.27 -4.35
CA ILE A 28 -4.25 8.47 -3.20
C ILE A 28 -4.01 7.12 -2.54
N ILE A 29 -2.76 6.82 -2.16
CA ILE A 29 -2.40 5.57 -1.50
C ILE A 29 -1.75 5.89 -0.16
N ASP A 30 -2.21 5.21 0.90
CA ASP A 30 -1.70 5.30 2.27
C ASP A 30 -1.47 6.74 2.78
N PRO A 31 -2.53 7.58 2.88
CA PRO A 31 -2.45 8.90 3.49
C PRO A 31 -2.15 8.78 5.00
N GLY A 32 -0.87 8.88 5.32
CA GLY A 32 -0.37 8.76 6.68
C GLY A 32 -0.56 10.02 7.51
N GLN A 33 0.04 10.04 8.70
CA GLN A 33 -0.13 11.11 9.66
C GLN A 33 0.28 12.48 9.07
N ARG A 34 -0.59 13.49 9.17
CA ARG A 34 -0.35 14.87 8.67
C ARG A 34 -0.09 14.92 7.15
N SER A 35 -0.67 14.01 6.38
CA SER A 35 -0.53 13.97 4.93
C SER A 35 -1.44 14.97 4.21
N LEU A 36 -2.51 15.45 4.84
CA LEU A 36 -3.51 16.34 4.22
C LEU A 36 -2.92 17.60 3.54
N GLU A 37 -1.95 18.27 4.17
CA GLU A 37 -1.34 19.47 3.61
C GLU A 37 -0.49 19.15 2.38
N GLY A 38 0.40 18.15 2.48
CA GLY A 38 1.22 17.69 1.36
C GLY A 38 0.39 17.17 0.19
N LEU A 39 -0.70 16.45 0.48
CA LEU A 39 -1.67 16.02 -0.53
C LEU A 39 -2.34 17.21 -1.21
N SER A 40 -2.82 18.20 -0.44
CA SER A 40 -3.48 19.39 -0.99
C SER A 40 -2.55 20.17 -1.92
N ASP A 41 -1.27 20.28 -1.56
CA ASP A 41 -0.23 20.90 -2.37
C ASP A 41 0.05 20.14 -3.68
N LEU A 42 0.24 18.81 -3.63
CA LEU A 42 0.44 18.00 -4.83
C LEU A 42 -0.79 18.03 -5.76
N VAL A 43 -1.99 17.86 -5.19
CA VAL A 43 -3.26 17.91 -5.94
C VAL A 43 -3.40 19.26 -6.65
N SER A 44 -3.17 20.37 -5.95
CA SER A 44 -3.29 21.71 -6.53
C SER A 44 -2.21 21.99 -7.58
N ARG A 45 -0.94 21.69 -7.29
CA ARG A 45 0.20 21.94 -8.18
C ARG A 45 0.07 21.19 -9.51
N HIS A 46 -0.40 19.96 -9.46
CA HIS A 46 -0.54 19.10 -10.64
C HIS A 46 -1.95 19.14 -11.25
N ARG A 47 -2.88 19.94 -10.69
CA ARG A 47 -4.29 20.06 -11.11
C ARG A 47 -4.98 18.70 -11.16
N LEU A 48 -4.77 17.88 -10.12
CA LEU A 48 -5.34 16.55 -10.04
C LEU A 48 -6.73 16.58 -9.41
N GLU A 49 -7.52 15.55 -9.69
CA GLU A 49 -8.85 15.36 -9.11
C GLU A 49 -8.88 14.01 -8.37
N PRO A 50 -8.79 13.98 -7.03
CA PRO A 50 -8.86 12.71 -6.30
C PRO A 50 -10.18 11.98 -6.57
N GLU A 51 -10.10 10.68 -6.83
CA GLU A 51 -11.28 9.82 -7.09
C GLU A 51 -11.38 8.62 -6.14
N ALA A 52 -10.28 8.24 -5.49
CA ALA A 52 -10.26 7.17 -4.50
C ALA A 52 -9.05 7.28 -3.57
N VAL A 53 -9.20 6.71 -2.37
CA VAL A 53 -8.09 6.38 -1.47
C VAL A 53 -7.96 4.85 -1.39
N LEU A 54 -6.78 4.31 -1.61
CA LEU A 54 -6.48 2.88 -1.44
C LEU A 54 -5.52 2.69 -0.27
N LEU A 55 -5.82 1.72 0.59
CA LEU A 55 -4.99 1.36 1.72
C LEU A 55 -4.32 0.02 1.47
N THR A 56 -2.99 -0.03 1.57
CA THR A 56 -2.22 -1.27 1.44
C THR A 56 -2.46 -2.19 2.63
N HIS A 57 -2.67 -1.63 3.81
CA HIS A 57 -3.01 -2.38 5.03
C HIS A 57 -3.60 -1.47 6.11
N GLY A 58 -4.00 -2.06 7.24
CA GLY A 58 -4.74 -1.38 8.31
C GLY A 58 -3.93 -0.65 9.37
N HIS A 59 -2.59 -0.65 9.32
CA HIS A 59 -1.82 0.01 10.37
C HIS A 59 -2.07 1.52 10.41
N MET A 60 -1.95 2.05 11.62
CA MET A 60 -2.36 3.41 11.94
C MET A 60 -1.57 4.49 11.19
N ASP A 61 -0.30 4.26 10.91
CA ASP A 61 0.56 5.21 10.23
C ASP A 61 0.28 5.30 8.73
N HIS A 62 -0.32 4.26 8.12
CA HIS A 62 -0.84 4.25 6.74
C HIS A 62 -2.28 4.75 6.62
N THR A 63 -3.07 4.59 7.68
CA THR A 63 -4.51 4.88 7.68
C THR A 63 -4.87 6.17 8.41
N TRP A 64 -3.90 6.83 9.03
CA TRP A 64 -4.10 7.97 9.94
C TRP A 64 -5.02 9.01 9.34
N ASP A 65 -4.73 9.50 8.14
CA ASP A 65 -5.51 10.55 7.49
C ASP A 65 -6.46 9.98 6.41
N ALA A 66 -6.62 8.66 6.30
CA ALA A 66 -7.41 8.04 5.23
C ALA A 66 -8.87 8.46 5.20
N VAL A 67 -9.55 8.38 6.35
CA VAL A 67 -10.95 8.83 6.45
C VAL A 67 -11.08 10.35 6.34
N PRO A 68 -10.25 11.17 7.01
CA PRO A 68 -10.21 12.62 6.78
C PRO A 68 -9.99 13.02 5.31
N VAL A 69 -9.08 12.37 4.60
CA VAL A 69 -8.80 12.61 3.17
C VAL A 69 -9.99 12.18 2.31
N GLY A 70 -10.56 11.01 2.57
CA GLY A 70 -11.78 10.54 1.89
C GLY A 70 -12.92 11.55 2.03
N ALA A 71 -13.16 12.06 3.24
CA ALA A 71 -14.17 13.08 3.49
C ALA A 71 -13.85 14.44 2.85
N ARG A 72 -12.57 14.85 2.87
CA ARG A 72 -12.13 16.14 2.31
C ARG A 72 -12.33 16.24 0.79
N TYR A 73 -12.18 15.11 0.08
CA TYR A 73 -12.34 15.04 -1.36
C TYR A 73 -13.65 14.38 -1.81
N ASP A 74 -14.48 13.94 -0.87
CA ASP A 74 -15.73 13.20 -1.13
C ASP A 74 -15.51 11.94 -2.00
N VAL A 75 -14.50 11.15 -1.63
CA VAL A 75 -14.08 9.95 -2.35
C VAL A 75 -14.14 8.69 -1.48
N PRO A 76 -14.39 7.52 -2.09
CA PRO A 76 -14.33 6.26 -1.38
C PRO A 76 -12.92 5.92 -0.88
N VAL A 77 -12.87 5.34 0.32
CA VAL A 77 -11.65 4.76 0.91
C VAL A 77 -11.77 3.25 0.88
N TYR A 78 -10.80 2.58 0.28
CA TYR A 78 -10.76 1.12 0.15
C TYR A 78 -9.74 0.51 1.10
N VAL A 79 -10.13 -0.55 1.78
CA VAL A 79 -9.26 -1.36 2.64
C VAL A 79 -9.62 -2.83 2.50
N HIS A 80 -8.64 -3.71 2.63
CA HIS A 80 -8.94 -5.13 2.69
C HIS A 80 -9.77 -5.45 3.93
N THR A 81 -10.85 -6.25 3.79
CA THR A 81 -11.80 -6.51 4.89
C THR A 81 -11.14 -7.07 6.14
N ALA A 82 -10.09 -7.89 5.98
CA ALA A 82 -9.34 -8.45 7.10
C ALA A 82 -8.58 -7.42 7.95
N ASP A 83 -8.40 -6.18 7.48
CA ASP A 83 -7.72 -5.09 8.21
C ASP A 83 -8.66 -3.95 8.61
N ARG A 84 -9.92 -3.99 8.15
CA ARG A 84 -10.92 -2.95 8.43
C ARG A 84 -11.08 -2.65 9.92
N PHE A 85 -10.87 -3.64 10.78
CA PHE A 85 -11.02 -3.52 12.24
C PHE A 85 -9.99 -2.61 12.92
N MET A 86 -8.87 -2.31 12.26
CA MET A 86 -7.81 -1.43 12.75
C MET A 86 -8.12 0.04 12.45
N VAL A 87 -8.87 0.32 11.37
CA VAL A 87 -9.23 1.69 10.98
C VAL A 87 -10.21 2.27 12.02
N GLY A 88 -9.81 3.37 12.64
CA GLY A 88 -10.53 3.97 13.78
C GLY A 88 -10.22 3.33 15.14
N ALA A 89 -9.45 2.24 15.17
CA ALA A 89 -9.00 1.58 16.40
C ALA A 89 -7.49 1.25 16.29
N PRO A 90 -6.62 2.28 16.22
CA PRO A 90 -5.23 2.15 15.80
C PRO A 90 -4.40 1.19 16.64
N ALA A 91 -4.72 1.04 17.93
CA ALA A 91 -4.05 0.12 18.84
C ALA A 91 -4.23 -1.36 18.49
N ARG A 92 -5.27 -1.74 17.74
CA ARG A 92 -5.59 -3.15 17.46
C ARG A 92 -4.61 -3.85 16.51
N GLY A 93 -3.83 -3.09 15.75
CA GLY A 93 -2.78 -3.61 14.87
C GLY A 93 -1.39 -3.59 15.51
N LEU A 94 -1.25 -3.16 16.76
CA LEU A 94 0.04 -2.89 17.38
C LEU A 94 0.36 -3.91 18.49
N PRO A 95 1.64 -4.12 18.79
CA PRO A 95 2.06 -4.83 20.00
C PRO A 95 1.52 -4.16 21.28
N ASP A 96 1.29 -4.94 22.33
CA ASP A 96 0.76 -4.44 23.61
C ASP A 96 1.69 -3.41 24.30
N ASP A 97 3.00 -3.46 24.01
CA ASP A 97 4.01 -2.53 24.55
C ASP A 97 4.24 -1.30 23.67
N PHE A 98 3.43 -1.11 22.61
CA PHE A 98 3.54 0.05 21.75
C PHE A 98 3.30 1.35 22.56
N PRO A 99 4.15 2.39 22.43
CA PRO A 99 4.00 3.60 23.22
C PRO A 99 2.72 4.37 22.86
N ALA A 100 1.70 4.28 23.72
CA ALA A 100 0.37 4.84 23.47
C ALA A 100 0.35 6.35 23.15
N HIS A 101 1.31 7.12 23.70
CA HIS A 101 1.44 8.55 23.41
C HIS A 101 1.70 8.86 21.92
N LEU A 102 2.23 7.89 21.16
CA LEU A 102 2.43 8.03 19.72
C LEU A 102 1.12 7.94 18.92
N LEU A 103 0.03 7.48 19.55
CA LEU A 103 -1.33 7.45 18.97
C LEU A 103 -2.13 8.72 19.29
N GLU A 104 -1.59 9.61 20.12
CA GLU A 104 -2.29 10.84 20.50
C GLU A 104 -2.56 11.71 19.27
N GLY A 105 -3.80 12.19 19.17
CA GLY A 105 -4.25 12.97 18.02
C GLY A 105 -4.61 12.12 16.78
N HIS A 106 -4.60 10.79 16.87
CA HIS A 106 -5.17 9.96 15.81
C HIS A 106 -6.67 10.30 15.67
N PRO A 107 -7.17 10.56 14.45
CA PRO A 107 -8.56 10.91 14.27
C PRO A 107 -9.45 9.74 14.70
N ASN A 108 -10.53 10.07 15.41
CA ASN A 108 -11.58 9.09 15.66
C ASN A 108 -12.39 8.89 14.37
N ALA A 109 -11.93 7.97 13.54
CA ALA A 109 -12.51 7.68 12.25
C ALA A 109 -13.56 6.56 12.34
N ASP A 110 -14.75 6.78 11.77
CA ASP A 110 -15.75 5.72 11.63
C ASP A 110 -15.42 4.85 10.40
N PRO A 111 -15.09 3.55 10.59
CA PRO A 111 -14.79 2.65 9.48
C PRO A 111 -16.04 2.19 8.71
N SER A 112 -17.27 2.61 9.10
CA SER A 112 -18.52 2.17 8.47
C SER A 112 -18.62 2.54 6.98
N GLY A 113 -18.05 3.68 6.58
CA GLY A 113 -18.04 4.18 5.20
C GLY A 113 -16.97 3.57 4.29
N LEU A 114 -16.07 2.74 4.82
CA LEU A 114 -14.99 2.12 4.04
C LEU A 114 -15.54 1.08 3.05
N ARG A 115 -14.99 1.07 1.84
CA ARG A 115 -15.25 0.06 0.82
C ARG A 115 -14.32 -1.13 1.00
N ALA A 116 -14.89 -2.32 0.86
CA ALA A 116 -14.16 -3.57 1.00
C ALA A 116 -13.35 -3.88 -0.25
N VAL A 117 -12.13 -4.34 -0.03
CA VAL A 117 -11.36 -5.18 -0.94
C VAL A 117 -11.38 -6.59 -0.35
N ASP A 118 -11.71 -7.59 -1.16
CA ASP A 118 -11.91 -8.97 -0.68
C ASP A 118 -11.19 -10.00 -1.56
N GLY A 119 -10.86 -11.13 -0.94
CA GLY A 119 -10.25 -12.27 -1.61
C GLY A 119 -8.81 -12.02 -2.07
N ASP A 120 -8.28 -12.96 -2.86
CA ASP A 120 -6.88 -12.94 -3.27
C ASP A 120 -6.54 -11.84 -4.30
N ARG A 121 -7.53 -11.40 -5.07
CA ARG A 121 -7.40 -10.39 -6.12
C ARG A 121 -8.70 -9.63 -6.30
N THR A 122 -8.63 -8.30 -6.27
CA THR A 122 -9.73 -7.39 -6.61
C THR A 122 -9.22 -6.27 -7.51
N THR A 123 -9.92 -5.94 -8.58
CA THR A 123 -9.59 -4.77 -9.42
C THR A 123 -10.39 -3.56 -8.95
N VAL A 124 -9.70 -2.50 -8.57
CA VAL A 124 -10.29 -1.18 -8.31
C VAL A 124 -10.07 -0.30 -9.54
N ARG A 125 -11.17 0.26 -10.06
CA ARG A 125 -11.16 1.20 -11.18
C ARG A 125 -11.46 2.60 -10.68
N ALA A 126 -10.49 3.50 -10.82
CA ALA A 126 -10.61 4.90 -10.42
C ALA A 126 -9.62 5.72 -11.24
N ALA A 127 -9.95 6.98 -11.55
CA ALA A 127 -9.07 7.90 -12.26
C ALA A 127 -8.57 7.40 -13.62
N GLY A 128 -9.38 6.60 -14.33
CA GLY A 128 -8.98 5.94 -15.58
C GLY A 128 -7.96 4.81 -15.43
N LEU A 129 -7.60 4.44 -14.20
CA LEU A 129 -6.62 3.41 -13.88
C LEU A 129 -7.31 2.10 -13.47
N ASP A 130 -6.77 0.98 -13.95
CA ASP A 130 -7.10 -0.37 -13.46
C ASP A 130 -6.00 -0.79 -12.46
N ILE A 131 -6.34 -0.81 -11.17
CA ILE A 131 -5.41 -1.15 -10.08
C ILE A 131 -5.81 -2.51 -9.49
N GLU A 132 -4.94 -3.50 -9.60
CA GLU A 132 -5.15 -4.80 -8.96
C GLU A 132 -4.66 -4.77 -7.51
N ALA A 133 -5.58 -4.91 -6.57
CA ALA A 133 -5.28 -5.23 -5.19
C ALA A 133 -5.04 -6.73 -5.05
N LEU A 134 -3.80 -7.11 -4.76
CA LEU A 134 -3.35 -8.49 -4.65
C LEU A 134 -3.07 -8.82 -3.18
N HIS A 135 -3.82 -9.76 -2.60
CA HIS A 135 -3.69 -10.10 -1.19
C HIS A 135 -2.35 -10.77 -0.91
N THR A 136 -1.58 -10.18 0.00
CA THR A 136 -0.38 -10.81 0.55
C THR A 136 -0.63 -11.40 1.92
N GLY A 137 -1.38 -10.69 2.76
CA GLY A 137 -1.37 -10.91 4.20
C GLY A 137 0.05 -10.90 4.78
N GLY A 138 0.21 -11.50 5.96
CA GLY A 138 1.51 -11.82 6.54
C GLY A 138 2.22 -10.66 7.26
N HIS A 139 2.24 -9.44 6.73
CA HIS A 139 2.60 -8.27 7.55
C HIS A 139 1.44 -7.91 8.50
N THR A 140 0.25 -7.77 7.92
CA THR A 140 -1.05 -7.80 8.61
C THR A 140 -1.94 -8.89 7.98
N PRO A 141 -3.06 -9.28 8.61
CA PRO A 141 -4.02 -10.21 8.00
C PRO A 141 -4.55 -9.75 6.63
N GLY A 142 -4.73 -8.44 6.45
CA GLY A 142 -5.29 -7.81 5.26
C GLY A 142 -4.31 -7.11 4.33
N SER A 143 -2.99 -7.24 4.53
CA SER A 143 -2.01 -6.59 3.64
C SER A 143 -2.25 -6.97 2.18
N ILE A 144 -2.25 -5.96 1.31
CA ILE A 144 -2.33 -6.08 -0.15
C ILE A 144 -1.15 -5.35 -0.79
N VAL A 145 -0.76 -5.80 -1.98
CA VAL A 145 0.07 -5.00 -2.90
C VAL A 145 -0.81 -4.50 -4.04
N LEU A 146 -0.61 -3.26 -4.46
CA LEU A 146 -1.38 -2.62 -5.52
C LEU A 146 -0.55 -2.63 -6.81
N HIS A 147 -1.01 -3.37 -7.82
CA HIS A 147 -0.37 -3.45 -9.13
C HIS A 147 -1.13 -2.63 -10.15
N VAL A 148 -0.49 -1.57 -10.66
CA VAL A 148 -1.08 -0.70 -11.68
C VAL A 148 -0.96 -1.35 -13.05
N GLN A 149 -2.10 -1.56 -13.72
CA GLN A 149 -2.14 -2.09 -15.08
C GLN A 149 -1.99 -0.97 -16.12
N GLY A 150 -1.39 -1.28 -17.26
CA GLY A 150 -1.29 -0.37 -18.41
C GLY A 150 -0.15 0.65 -18.29
N GLY A 151 0.97 0.36 -18.97
CA GLY A 151 2.15 1.22 -18.99
C GLY A 151 3.38 0.56 -18.38
N GLU A 152 4.27 1.36 -17.77
CA GLU A 152 5.39 0.85 -16.98
C GLU A 152 4.86 0.18 -15.71
N SER A 153 5.32 -1.05 -15.44
CA SER A 153 4.85 -1.85 -14.30
C SER A 153 5.32 -1.24 -12.98
N ALA A 154 4.36 -0.85 -12.12
CA ALA A 154 4.61 -0.32 -10.79
C ALA A 154 3.81 -1.08 -9.73
N LEU A 155 4.45 -1.36 -8.60
CA LEU A 155 3.85 -1.97 -7.41
C LEU A 155 3.92 -1.01 -6.23
N PHE A 156 2.79 -0.75 -5.58
CA PHE A 156 2.78 -0.15 -4.25
C PHE A 156 2.62 -1.26 -3.23
N THR A 157 3.67 -1.47 -2.43
CA THR A 157 3.79 -2.69 -1.64
C THR A 157 3.41 -2.51 -0.18
N GLY A 158 3.15 -1.27 0.26
CA GLY A 158 3.07 -0.95 1.68
C GLY A 158 4.27 -1.55 2.39
N ASP A 159 3.99 -2.27 3.48
CA ASP A 159 5.01 -2.93 4.27
C ASP A 159 5.22 -4.40 3.89
N ALA A 160 4.69 -4.87 2.76
CA ALA A 160 4.96 -6.26 2.33
C ALA A 160 6.42 -6.43 1.88
N LEU A 161 6.92 -5.53 1.03
CA LEU A 161 8.26 -5.54 0.45
C LEU A 161 8.83 -4.12 0.44
N LEU A 162 9.97 -3.95 1.10
CA LEU A 162 10.70 -2.69 1.26
C LEU A 162 12.02 -2.77 0.47
N ALA A 163 12.76 -1.65 0.38
CA ALA A 163 14.10 -1.68 -0.21
C ALA A 163 15.06 -2.52 0.66
N GLY A 164 15.42 -3.71 0.16
CA GLY A 164 16.33 -4.64 0.83
C GLY A 164 15.79 -5.33 2.08
N ALA A 165 14.48 -5.24 2.34
CA ALA A 165 13.86 -5.84 3.52
C ALA A 165 12.41 -6.26 3.24
N LEU A 166 11.88 -7.11 4.13
CA LEU A 166 10.45 -7.38 4.22
C LEU A 166 9.89 -6.63 5.42
N GLY A 167 8.61 -6.27 5.39
CA GLY A 167 7.98 -5.78 6.60
C GLY A 167 7.96 -6.82 7.70
N ARG A 168 7.83 -6.31 8.91
CA ARG A 168 7.79 -7.11 10.13
C ARG A 168 6.57 -8.02 10.13
N THR A 169 6.72 -9.22 10.68
CA THR A 169 5.63 -10.20 10.80
C THR A 169 5.49 -10.74 12.22
N ASP A 170 6.04 -10.02 13.20
CA ASP A 170 6.00 -10.35 14.62
C ASP A 170 4.85 -9.65 15.37
N GLY A 171 4.11 -8.77 14.68
CA GLY A 171 2.91 -8.12 15.19
C GLY A 171 1.66 -9.02 15.16
N PRO A 172 0.52 -8.54 15.73
CA PRO A 172 -0.74 -9.27 15.74
C PRO A 172 -1.19 -9.72 14.34
N GLY A 173 -1.33 -11.03 14.15
CA GLY A 173 -1.75 -11.61 12.86
C GLY A 173 -0.65 -11.71 11.79
N GLY A 174 0.60 -11.41 12.16
CA GLY A 174 1.75 -11.56 11.29
C GLY A 174 2.11 -13.03 10.98
N ASP A 175 2.55 -13.30 9.75
CA ASP A 175 3.01 -14.60 9.25
C ASP A 175 4.02 -14.43 8.10
N GLU A 176 5.31 -14.63 8.39
CA GLU A 176 6.40 -14.51 7.40
C GLU A 176 6.28 -15.51 6.25
N ARG A 177 5.84 -16.75 6.52
CA ARG A 177 5.71 -17.77 5.46
C ARG A 177 4.62 -17.38 4.48
N ARG A 178 3.50 -16.87 5.00
CA ARG A 178 2.41 -16.35 4.18
C ARG A 178 2.87 -15.18 3.32
N LEU A 179 3.54 -14.19 3.93
CA LEU A 179 4.05 -13.01 3.24
C LEU A 179 4.98 -13.41 2.09
N ARG A 180 5.99 -14.24 2.37
CA ARG A 180 6.96 -14.72 1.36
C ARG A 180 6.28 -15.49 0.22
N SER A 181 5.37 -16.39 0.56
CA SER A 181 4.65 -17.18 -0.43
C SER A 181 3.81 -16.30 -1.34
N ALA A 182 3.09 -15.31 -0.80
CA ALA A 182 2.27 -14.42 -1.60
C ALA A 182 3.09 -13.46 -2.46
N LEU A 183 4.17 -12.88 -1.91
CA LEU A 183 5.09 -12.06 -2.69
C LEU A 183 5.73 -12.85 -3.84
N ASN A 184 6.13 -14.11 -3.62
CA ASN A 184 6.58 -14.96 -4.73
C ASN A 184 5.48 -15.10 -5.79
N ARG A 185 4.25 -15.49 -5.42
CA ARG A 185 3.15 -15.67 -6.39
C ARG A 185 2.87 -14.42 -7.22
N HIS A 186 2.83 -13.25 -6.58
CA HIS A 186 2.48 -11.99 -7.25
C HIS A 186 3.65 -11.38 -8.02
N CYS A 187 4.90 -11.55 -7.54
CA CYS A 187 6.06 -10.91 -8.14
C CYS A 187 6.84 -11.83 -9.10
N ALA A 188 6.73 -13.15 -9.03
CA ALA A 188 7.60 -14.06 -9.78
C ALA A 188 7.55 -13.87 -11.31
N LEU A 189 6.38 -13.50 -11.83
CA LEU A 189 6.15 -13.31 -13.27
C LEU A 189 6.24 -11.85 -13.72
N LEU A 190 6.43 -10.91 -12.79
CA LEU A 190 6.56 -9.50 -13.15
C LEU A 190 7.94 -9.19 -13.74
N PRO A 191 8.04 -8.21 -14.66
CA PRO A 191 9.30 -7.78 -15.22
C PRO A 191 10.28 -7.31 -14.14
N ASP A 192 11.56 -7.61 -14.32
CA ASP A 192 12.66 -7.14 -13.47
C ASP A 192 12.69 -5.62 -13.30
N ALA A 193 12.25 -4.88 -14.32
CA ALA A 193 12.19 -3.43 -14.34
C ALA A 193 11.02 -2.85 -13.54
N THR A 194 10.13 -3.70 -12.98
CA THR A 194 9.00 -3.25 -12.15
C THR A 194 9.53 -2.44 -10.98
N THR A 195 9.07 -1.19 -10.88
CA THR A 195 9.39 -0.31 -9.74
C THR A 195 8.53 -0.69 -8.56
N ILE A 196 9.14 -0.75 -7.38
CA ILE A 196 8.49 -1.01 -6.11
C ILE A 196 8.47 0.28 -5.31
N HIS A 197 7.27 0.70 -4.92
CA HIS A 197 6.97 1.87 -4.11
C HIS A 197 6.55 1.39 -2.71
N PRO A 198 7.49 1.35 -1.74
CA PRO A 198 7.22 0.80 -0.43
C PRO A 198 6.47 1.76 0.48
N GLY A 199 5.91 1.22 1.56
CA GLY A 199 5.30 1.97 2.66
C GLY A 199 6.28 2.88 3.40
N HIS A 200 7.55 2.49 3.46
CA HIS A 200 8.61 3.29 4.07
C HIS A 200 9.92 3.22 3.29
N GLY A 201 10.71 4.29 3.38
CA GLY A 201 12.02 4.38 2.75
C GLY A 201 11.95 4.61 1.24
N ASP A 202 13.07 4.37 0.56
CA ASP A 202 13.22 4.69 -0.85
C ASP A 202 12.59 3.64 -1.78
N PRO A 203 12.10 4.02 -2.97
CA PRO A 203 11.72 3.08 -4.01
C PRO A 203 12.87 2.16 -4.43
N THR A 204 12.52 0.95 -4.88
CA THR A 204 13.47 -0.06 -5.38
C THR A 204 12.96 -0.67 -6.69
N THR A 205 13.65 -1.68 -7.21
CA THR A 205 13.22 -2.46 -8.37
C THR A 205 13.13 -3.93 -8.04
N LEU A 206 12.22 -4.64 -8.70
CA LEU A 206 12.09 -6.08 -8.52
C LEU A 206 13.40 -6.84 -8.83
N ARG A 207 14.20 -6.35 -9.79
CA ARG A 207 15.55 -6.86 -10.05
C ARG A 207 16.47 -6.76 -8.84
N ALA A 208 16.48 -5.61 -8.15
CA ALA A 208 17.31 -5.41 -6.96
C ALA A 208 16.86 -6.35 -5.83
N GLU A 209 15.56 -6.40 -5.57
CA GLU A 209 15.01 -7.25 -4.50
C GLU A 209 15.21 -8.74 -4.78
N ARG A 210 15.11 -9.21 -6.03
CA ARG A 210 15.42 -10.61 -6.38
C ARG A 210 16.88 -11.00 -6.13
N ARG A 211 17.82 -10.05 -6.05
CA ARG A 211 19.22 -10.33 -5.68
C ARG A 211 19.35 -10.62 -4.19
N LEU A 212 18.60 -9.90 -3.36
CA LEU A 212 18.61 -9.98 -1.90
C LEU A 212 17.66 -11.06 -1.36
N HIS A 213 16.59 -11.32 -2.10
CA HIS A 213 15.50 -12.22 -1.72
C HIS A 213 15.30 -13.29 -2.81
N PRO A 214 16.08 -14.39 -2.78
CA PRO A 214 16.03 -15.44 -3.81
C PRO A 214 14.65 -16.06 -4.01
N PHE A 215 13.79 -16.06 -2.98
CA PHE A 215 12.42 -16.57 -3.07
C PHE A 215 11.51 -15.73 -3.99
N LEU A 216 11.91 -14.52 -4.41
CA LEU A 216 11.15 -13.72 -5.39
C LEU A 216 11.44 -14.12 -6.85
N ARG A 217 12.34 -15.07 -7.07
CA ARG A 217 12.66 -15.57 -8.40
C ARG A 217 11.63 -16.64 -8.80
N PRO A 218 11.17 -16.66 -10.05
CA PRO A 218 10.43 -17.80 -10.56
C PRO A 218 11.29 -19.06 -10.42
N GLU A 219 10.68 -20.18 -10.01
CA GLU A 219 11.36 -21.47 -10.09
C GLU A 219 11.80 -21.69 -11.53
N ALA A 220 13.07 -22.06 -11.74
CA ALA A 220 13.53 -22.42 -13.07
C ALA A 220 12.66 -23.59 -13.55
N ALA A 221 12.05 -23.45 -14.72
CA ALA A 221 11.35 -24.57 -15.36
C ALA A 221 12.32 -25.77 -15.36
N PRO A 222 11.86 -26.99 -14.98
CA PRO A 222 12.73 -28.15 -15.00
C PRO A 222 13.30 -28.26 -16.40
N THR A 223 14.63 -28.18 -16.52
CA THR A 223 15.33 -28.42 -17.77
C THR A 223 14.97 -29.85 -18.16
N SER A 224 14.15 -30.01 -19.21
CA SER A 224 13.92 -31.30 -19.82
C SER A 224 15.28 -31.81 -20.29
N ALA A 225 15.85 -32.75 -19.52
CA ALA A 225 16.98 -33.52 -19.98
C ALA A 225 16.49 -34.32 -21.19
N GLY A 226 16.99 -33.96 -22.37
CA GLY A 226 16.85 -34.74 -23.60
C GLY A 226 17.80 -35.92 -23.63
#